data_AF-A0A965QS43-F1
#
_entry.id   AF-A0A965QS43-F1
#
_cell.length_a   1.000
_cell.length_b   1.000
_cell.length_c   1.000
_cell.angle_alpha   90.00
_cell.angle_beta   90.00
_cell.angle_gamma   90.00
#
_symmetry.space_group_name_H-M   'P 1'
#
loop_
_entity.id
_entity.type
_entity.pdbx_description
1 polymer ?
#
loop_
_entity_poly.entity_id
_entity_poly.type
_entity_poly.pdbx_seq_one_letter_code
_entity_poly.pdbx_strand_id
1 'polypeptide(L)'
;MSNPAYDRLARQVAHATGSFEHVLLGRAPTSVSVVADGGWMVVHVHEPFTPVERRLAADAGGAARVREFHRYLFENSLDSLLRHVQRSTGVEGRIRNHEEGDPCWC
;
A
#
# COMPACT_ATOMS: atom_id res chain seq x y z
N MET A 1 -1.97 1.53 24.43
CA MET A 1 -0.70 2.27 24.49
C MET A 1 0.24 1.62 23.50
N SER A 2 0.51 2.27 22.37
CA SER A 2 1.42 1.72 21.35
C SER A 2 2.82 1.59 21.94
N ASN A 3 3.43 0.43 21.74
CA ASN A 3 4.80 0.18 22.19
C ASN A 3 5.75 1.00 21.29
N PRO A 4 6.67 1.82 21.85
CA PRO A 4 7.51 2.74 21.07
C PRO A 4 8.42 2.05 20.05
N ALA A 5 8.72 0.77 20.23
CA ALA A 5 9.40 -0.05 19.23
C ALA A 5 8.52 -0.30 17.99
N TYR A 6 7.22 -0.53 18.17
CA TYR A 6 6.26 -0.69 17.09
C TYR A 6 6.01 0.62 16.34
N ASP A 7 5.97 1.76 17.04
CA ASP A 7 5.83 3.07 16.38
C ASP A 7 7.05 3.40 15.51
N ARG A 8 8.25 2.99 15.93
CA ARG A 8 9.46 3.13 15.12
C ARG A 8 9.41 2.22 13.89
N LEU A 9 9.00 0.96 14.07
CA LEU A 9 8.89 0.00 12.98
C LEU A 9 7.81 0.41 11.96
N ALA A 10 6.65 0.87 12.43
CA ALA A 10 5.58 1.39 11.58
C ALA A 10 6.04 2.58 10.73
N ARG A 11 6.83 3.50 11.29
CA ARG A 11 7.44 4.61 10.53
C ARG A 11 8.45 4.13 9.49
N GLN A 12 9.27 3.12 9.83
CA GLN A 12 10.22 2.53 8.88
C GLN A 12 9.51 1.84 7.72
N VAL A 13 8.43 1.11 8.01
CA VAL A 13 7.57 0.48 6.98
C VAL A 13 6.93 1.55 6.11
N ALA A 14 6.33 2.59 6.69
CA ALA A 14 5.72 3.69 5.94
C ALA A 14 6.71 4.35 4.98
N HIS A 15 7.94 4.62 5.46
CA HIS A 15 9.00 5.20 4.65
C HIS A 15 9.47 4.27 3.53
N ALA A 16 9.67 2.98 3.84
CA ALA A 16 10.06 1.99 2.85
C ALA A 16 9.00 1.85 1.74
N THR A 17 7.72 1.77 2.11
CA THR A 17 6.61 1.74 1.15
C THR A 17 6.53 2.99 0.29
N GLY A 18 6.63 4.18 0.89
CA GLY A 18 6.63 5.44 0.13
C GLY A 18 7.80 5.56 -0.85
N SER A 19 8.99 5.06 -0.46
CA SER A 19 10.15 5.04 -1.34
C SER A 19 10.03 4.05 -2.50
N PHE A 20 9.29 2.96 -2.31
CA PHE A 20 9.09 1.93 -3.33
C PHE A 20 8.24 2.44 -4.50
N GLU A 21 7.19 3.21 -4.24
CA GLU A 21 6.40 3.83 -5.30
C GLU A 21 7.21 4.80 -6.15
N HIS A 22 8.17 5.53 -5.56
CA HIS A 22 9.10 6.34 -6.33
C HIS A 22 9.95 5.49 -7.28
N VAL A 23 10.36 4.30 -6.85
CA VAL A 23 11.11 3.35 -7.69
C VAL A 23 10.21 2.71 -8.77
N LEU A 24 8.96 2.41 -8.45
CA LEU A 24 8.05 1.69 -9.37
C LEU A 24 7.39 2.61 -10.40
N LEU A 25 7.00 3.83 -9.99
CA LEU A 25 6.16 4.75 -10.77
C LEU A 25 6.86 6.09 -11.04
N GLY A 26 8.07 6.31 -10.53
CA GLY A 26 8.79 7.58 -10.66
C GLY A 26 8.18 8.74 -9.85
N ARG A 27 7.18 8.46 -9.01
CA ARG A 27 6.44 9.43 -8.20
C ARG A 27 6.29 8.92 -6.76
N ALA A 28 6.22 9.85 -5.80
CA ALA A 28 5.97 9.49 -4.41
C ALA A 28 4.47 9.57 -4.09
N PRO A 29 3.96 8.70 -3.20
CA PRO A 29 2.58 8.74 -2.76
C PRO A 29 2.25 10.05 -2.08
N THR A 30 0.97 10.44 -2.10
CA THR A 30 0.53 11.63 -1.36
C THR A 30 0.65 11.42 0.14
N SER A 31 0.34 10.22 0.63
CA SER A 31 0.67 9.80 1.99
C SER A 31 0.72 8.28 2.13
N VAL A 32 1.44 7.81 3.15
CA VAL A 32 1.40 6.42 3.60
C VAL A 32 1.04 6.44 5.07
N SER A 33 0.01 5.71 5.47
CA SER A 33 -0.33 5.50 6.87
C SER A 33 -0.18 4.04 7.24
N VAL A 34 0.40 3.79 8.41
CA VAL A 34 0.59 2.44 8.93
C VAL A 34 -0.12 2.34 10.28
N VAL A 35 -1.02 1.37 10.40
CA VAL A 35 -1.66 1.01 11.66
C VAL A 35 -1.02 -0.28 12.13
N ALA A 36 -0.44 -0.27 13.32
CA ALA A 36 0.20 -1.43 13.92
C ALA A 36 -0.50 -1.79 15.24
N ASP A 37 -0.96 -3.03 15.35
CA ASP A 37 -1.55 -3.57 16.57
C ASP A 37 -1.29 -5.08 16.68
N GLY A 38 -1.20 -5.63 17.89
CA GLY A 38 -1.23 -7.08 18.12
C GLY A 38 -0.26 -7.97 17.32
N GLY A 39 0.84 -7.42 16.77
CA GLY A 39 1.78 -8.17 15.92
C GLY A 39 1.46 -8.16 14.41
N TRP A 40 0.43 -7.41 13.98
CA TRP A 40 0.13 -7.16 12.58
C TRP A 40 0.29 -5.67 12.24
N MET A 41 0.53 -5.39 10.96
CA MET A 41 0.60 -4.03 10.43
C MET A 41 -0.25 -3.95 9.17
N VAL A 42 -1.11 -2.93 9.10
CA VAL A 42 -1.84 -2.56 7.89
C VAL A 42 -1.19 -1.30 7.32
N VAL A 43 -0.81 -1.37 6.05
CA VAL A 43 -0.21 -0.26 5.31
C VAL A 43 -1.24 0.25 4.30
N HIS A 44 -1.66 1.51 4.46
CA HIS A 44 -2.46 2.22 3.48
C HIS A 44 -1.57 3.17 2.70
N VAL A 45 -1.58 3.03 1.38
CA VAL A 45 -0.92 3.98 0.48
C VAL A 45 -2.00 4.84 -0.16
N HIS A 46 -1.98 6.14 0.15
CA HIS A 46 -2.92 7.10 -0.38
C HIS A 46 -2.31 7.79 -1.59
N GLU A 47 -2.87 7.49 -2.75
CA GLU A 47 -2.56 8.18 -3.99
C GLU A 47 -3.86 8.59 -4.68
N PRO A 48 -4.14 9.89 -4.85
CA PRO A 48 -5.23 10.32 -5.70
C PRO A 48 -4.88 9.96 -7.14
N PHE A 49 -5.90 9.53 -7.89
CA PHE A 49 -5.78 9.35 -9.34
C PHE A 49 -5.09 10.57 -9.98
N THR A 50 -4.10 10.29 -10.85
CA THR A 50 -3.50 11.29 -11.73
C THR A 50 -4.58 12.06 -12.48
N PRO A 51 -4.29 13.27 -12.99
CA PRO A 51 -5.22 13.97 -13.88
C PRO A 51 -5.69 13.10 -15.06
N VAL A 52 -4.82 12.22 -15.58
CA VAL A 52 -5.15 11.29 -16.66
C VAL A 52 -6.09 10.18 -16.18
N GLU A 53 -5.79 9.53 -15.05
CA GLU A 53 -6.65 8.50 -14.45
C GLU A 53 -8.02 9.07 -14.05
N ARG A 54 -8.08 10.29 -13.52
CA ARG A 54 -9.36 10.97 -13.22
C ARG A 54 -10.19 11.19 -14.48
N ARG A 55 -9.55 11.62 -15.57
CA ARG A 55 -10.23 11.81 -16.85
C ARG A 55 -10.69 10.49 -17.45
N LEU A 56 -9.91 9.43 -17.29
CA LEU A 56 -10.27 8.09 -17.74
C LEU A 56 -11.40 7.51 -16.88
N ALA A 57 -11.36 7.66 -15.56
CA ALA A 57 -12.38 7.18 -14.64
C ALA A 57 -13.69 7.98 -14.67
N ALA A 58 -13.83 8.96 -15.56
CA ALA A 58 -15.03 9.79 -15.69
C ALA A 58 -16.26 9.00 -16.16
N ASP A 59 -16.07 7.84 -16.80
CA ASP A 59 -17.13 6.91 -17.17
C ASP A 59 -16.89 5.50 -16.61
N ALA A 60 -17.94 4.68 -16.58
CA ALA A 60 -17.89 3.34 -15.99
C ALA A 60 -16.85 2.41 -16.64
N GLY A 61 -16.66 2.50 -17.96
CA GLY A 61 -15.72 1.67 -18.70
C GLY A 61 -14.26 2.10 -18.49
N GLY A 62 -14.02 3.40 -18.38
CA GLY A 62 -12.72 3.92 -18.00
C GLY A 62 -12.39 3.70 -16.53
N ALA A 63 -13.37 3.78 -15.61
CA ALA A 63 -13.18 3.42 -14.21
C ALA A 63 -12.83 1.93 -14.04
N ALA A 64 -13.44 1.04 -14.84
CA ALA A 64 -13.07 -0.37 -14.88
C ALA A 64 -11.63 -0.58 -15.37
N ARG A 65 -11.18 0.14 -16.40
CA ARG A 65 -9.80 0.08 -16.89
C ARG A 65 -8.78 0.57 -15.87
N VAL A 66 -9.08 1.65 -15.16
CA VAL A 66 -8.22 2.16 -14.08
C VAL A 66 -8.11 1.11 -12.97
N ARG A 67 -9.22 0.51 -12.53
CA ARG A 67 -9.19 -0.58 -11.53
C ARG A 67 -8.37 -1.78 -11.98
N GLU A 68 -8.53 -2.21 -13.23
CA GLU A 68 -7.76 -3.31 -13.81
C GLU A 68 -6.26 -3.02 -13.81
N PHE A 69 -5.89 -1.80 -14.20
CA PHE A 69 -4.51 -1.36 -14.19
C PHE A 69 -3.91 -1.35 -12.78
N HIS A 70 -4.63 -0.80 -11.79
CA HIS A 70 -4.17 -0.84 -10.39
C HIS A 70 -4.07 -2.27 -9.85
N ARG A 71 -4.99 -3.18 -10.22
CA ARG A 71 -4.89 -4.60 -9.88
C ARG A 71 -3.63 -5.22 -10.46
N TYR A 72 -3.36 -5.00 -11.75
CA TYR A 72 -2.15 -5.49 -12.41
C TYR A 72 -0.88 -4.96 -11.72
N LEU A 73 -0.82 -3.65 -11.42
CA LEU A 73 0.30 -3.06 -10.69
C LEU A 73 0.50 -3.76 -9.34
N PHE A 74 -0.57 -3.96 -8.57
CA PHE A 74 -0.50 -4.62 -7.28
C PHE A 74 0.02 -6.05 -7.40
N GLU A 75 -0.60 -6.89 -8.23
CA GLU A 75 -0.22 -8.29 -8.41
C GLU A 75 1.24 -8.47 -8.87
N ASN A 76 1.75 -7.58 -9.71
CA ASN A 76 3.11 -7.70 -10.27
C ASN A 76 4.19 -7.00 -9.45
N SER A 77 3.83 -6.07 -8.57
CA SER A 77 4.80 -5.31 -7.76
C SER A 77 4.84 -5.73 -6.30
N LEU A 78 3.84 -6.48 -5.84
CA LEU A 78 3.69 -6.82 -4.42
C LEU A 78 4.91 -7.53 -3.84
N ASP A 79 5.39 -8.59 -4.49
CA ASP A 79 6.55 -9.32 -3.99
C ASP A 79 7.80 -8.43 -3.94
N SER A 80 7.93 -7.51 -4.89
CA SER A 80 9.02 -6.54 -4.92
C SER A 80 8.91 -5.53 -3.79
N LEU A 81 7.69 -5.07 -3.46
CA LEU A 81 7.43 -4.21 -2.32
C LEU A 81 7.76 -4.92 -1.01
N LEU A 82 7.30 -6.16 -0.82
CA LEU A 82 7.57 -6.95 0.39
C LEU A 82 9.07 -7.18 0.57
N ARG A 83 9.80 -7.53 -0.49
CA ARG A 83 11.26 -7.65 -0.46
C ARG A 83 11.94 -6.33 -0.13
N HIS A 84 11.45 -5.20 -0.66
CA HIS A 84 12.00 -3.88 -0.36
C HIS A 84 11.81 -3.52 1.11
N VAL A 85 10.61 -3.69 1.65
CA VAL A 85 10.31 -3.49 3.08
C VAL A 85 11.18 -4.40 3.93
N GLN A 86 11.30 -5.69 3.60
CA GLN A 86 12.15 -6.63 4.34
C GLN A 86 13.62 -6.21 4.33
N ARG A 87 14.16 -5.81 3.18
CA ARG A 87 15.55 -5.32 3.09
C ARG A 87 15.78 -4.04 3.89
N SER A 88 14.80 -3.12 3.89
CA SER A 88 14.94 -1.83 4.56
C SER A 88 14.67 -1.87 6.06
N THR A 89 13.87 -2.83 6.53
CA THR A 89 13.36 -2.83 7.91
C THR A 89 13.60 -4.13 8.68
N GLY A 90 13.93 -5.23 7.98
CA GLY A 90 14.02 -6.57 8.56
C GLY A 90 12.65 -7.25 8.77
N VAL A 91 11.53 -6.57 8.47
CA VAL A 91 10.18 -7.10 8.64
C VAL A 91 9.80 -7.97 7.46
N GLU A 92 9.42 -9.21 7.72
CA GLU A 92 8.76 -10.06 6.74
C GLU A 92 7.25 -9.78 6.74
N GLY A 93 6.75 -9.26 5.61
CA GLY A 93 5.32 -9.05 5.41
C GLY A 93 4.72 -10.21 4.63
N ARG A 94 3.48 -10.58 4.97
CA ARG A 94 2.64 -11.46 4.15
C ARG A 94 1.31 -10.76 3.92
N ILE A 95 0.81 -10.80 2.69
CA ILE A 95 -0.54 -10.33 2.41
C ILE A 95 -1.55 -11.37 2.87
N ARG A 96 -2.51 -10.92 3.67
CA ARG A 96 -3.80 -11.60 3.80
C ARG A 96 -4.76 -10.92 2.85
N ASN A 97 -5.23 -11.66 1.85
CA ASN A 97 -6.43 -11.26 1.14
C ASN A 97 -7.57 -11.32 2.16
N HIS A 98 -8.37 -10.26 2.22
CA HIS A 98 -9.57 -10.25 3.04
C HIS A 98 -10.54 -11.29 2.47
N GLU A 99 -10.77 -12.41 3.17
CA GLU A 99 -11.89 -13.29 2.88
C GLU A 99 -13.16 -12.63 3.42
N GLU A 100 -14.16 -12.53 2.56
CA GLU A 100 -15.47 -11.92 2.82
C GLU A 100 -16.13 -12.60 4.02
N GLY A 101 -15.99 -12.02 5.22
CA GLY A 101 -16.48 -12.63 6.46
C GLY A 101 -15.94 -12.06 7.78
N ASP A 102 -14.80 -11.36 7.80
CA ASP A 102 -14.25 -10.79 9.04
C ASP A 102 -14.84 -9.40 9.37
N PRO A 103 -15.25 -9.14 10.63
CA PRO A 103 -16.08 -7.99 10.97
C PRO A 103 -15.30 -6.67 10.99
N CYS A 104 -15.79 -5.76 10.14
CA CYS A 104 -15.81 -4.30 10.25
C CYS A 104 -14.57 -3.60 10.82
N TRP A 105 -13.86 -2.88 9.94
CA TRP A 105 -13.41 -1.53 10.26
C TRP A 105 -13.76 -0.59 9.09
N CYS A 106 -14.73 0.29 9.35
CA CYS A 106 -15.05 1.45 8.52
C CYS A 106 -13.89 2.46 8.51
#